data_AF-A0A1S9CHZ0-F1
#
_entry.id   AF-A0A1S9CHZ0-F1
#
_cell.length_a   1.000
_cell.length_b   1.000
_cell.length_c   1.000
_cell.angle_alpha   90.00
_cell.angle_beta   90.00
_cell.angle_gamma   90.00
#
_symmetry.space_group_name_H-M   'P 1'
#
loop_
_entity.id
_entity.type
_entity.pdbx_description
1 polymer ?
#
loop_
_entity_poly.entity_id
_entity_poly.type
_entity_poly.pdbx_seq_one_letter_code
_entity_poly.pdbx_strand_id
1 'polypeptide(L)'
;MSYVYEIGNSETPKYKTYFTFNKKRFYLGSFNSKDEATQAAQEAYQITHSNINLEKTNCEALPFNKVVILINFRDNGTYFNNPIYVRDNHFSYFINNEVELLFDMIHLFFFSTHKIYQRNQLFYTQHKFTQLSILNRLGIIPSSKVNKDYFFINGNIYDFRKDNLKIIKNYFGVSTLQKDEKTYYRTTISMPNTVVVGTYESEIQAAIAYNKALIFLKEKGVETKAKENNIPYLTKKEYDALYHQVELSPKFMPHQNNNQTSYKGVTPHPSGFRASIGYKSKQIYLGLYPTALRAAQAYNLASYLLKGQKGYRNPTSPLFNFKDELKIIQALEKNGWQRNSS
;
A
#
# COMPACT_ATOMS: atom_id res chain seq x y z
N MET A 1 19.92 5.44 -45.43
CA MET A 1 21.19 6.20 -45.36
C MET A 1 21.72 6.12 -43.93
N SER A 2 22.99 5.78 -43.74
CA SER A 2 23.66 5.71 -42.43
C SER A 2 24.70 6.82 -42.29
N TYR A 3 24.96 7.24 -41.06
CA TYR A 3 25.95 8.25 -40.73
C TYR A 3 26.75 7.80 -39.52
N VAL A 4 28.07 7.74 -39.67
CA VAL A 4 29.03 7.50 -38.60
C VAL A 4 29.88 8.75 -38.46
N TYR A 5 29.96 9.32 -37.26
CA TYR A 5 30.85 10.44 -36.99
C TYR A 5 31.58 10.26 -35.67
N GLU A 6 32.84 10.68 -35.68
CA GLU A 6 33.75 10.63 -34.54
C GLU A 6 33.42 11.73 -33.53
N ILE A 7 33.54 11.40 -32.24
CA ILE A 7 33.36 12.30 -31.10
C ILE A 7 34.40 11.98 -30.02
N GLY A 8 34.84 13.00 -29.28
CA GLY A 8 35.81 12.84 -28.18
C GLY A 8 37.21 13.33 -28.53
N ASN A 9 38.17 13.09 -27.63
CA ASN A 9 39.57 13.47 -27.81
C ASN A 9 40.31 12.39 -28.61
N SER A 10 41.37 12.77 -29.32
CA SER A 10 42.16 11.87 -30.19
C SER A 10 42.73 10.63 -29.48
N GLU A 11 42.85 10.65 -28.15
CA GLU A 11 43.34 9.51 -27.36
C GLU A 11 42.27 8.44 -27.09
N THR A 12 40.98 8.80 -27.08
CA THR A 12 39.86 7.86 -26.87
C THR A 12 38.65 8.23 -27.73
N PRO A 13 38.77 8.16 -29.07
CA PRO A 13 37.68 8.50 -29.98
C PRO A 13 36.50 7.53 -29.79
N LYS A 14 35.28 8.07 -29.84
CA LYS A 14 34.03 7.30 -29.91
C LYS A 14 33.30 7.61 -31.19
N TYR A 15 32.57 6.65 -31.72
CA TYR A 15 31.87 6.78 -33.00
C TYR A 15 30.37 6.70 -32.77
N LYS A 16 29.65 7.80 -33.06
CA LYS A 16 28.18 7.82 -33.02
C LYS A 16 27.61 7.37 -34.36
N THR A 17 26.72 6.39 -34.31
CA THR A 17 26.07 5.85 -35.51
C THR A 17 24.58 6.19 -35.53
N TYR A 18 24.13 6.68 -36.69
CA TYR A 18 22.73 6.90 -36.99
C TYR A 18 22.34 6.15 -38.27
N PHE A 19 21.07 5.73 -38.32
CA PHE A 19 20.51 5.04 -39.46
C PHE A 19 19.13 5.63 -39.80
N THR A 20 18.88 5.92 -41.07
CA THR A 20 17.60 6.47 -41.52
C THR A 20 16.87 5.46 -42.39
N PHE A 21 15.63 5.16 -42.00
CA PHE A 21 14.71 4.24 -42.68
C PHE A 21 13.27 4.79 -42.61
N ASN A 22 12.51 4.71 -43.70
CA ASN A 22 11.16 5.26 -43.85
C ASN A 22 10.98 6.67 -43.26
N LYS A 23 11.84 7.61 -43.69
CA LYS A 23 11.86 9.03 -43.24
C LYS A 23 12.14 9.24 -41.74
N LYS A 24 12.45 8.19 -40.99
CA LYS A 24 12.78 8.25 -39.57
C LYS A 24 14.26 7.98 -39.34
N ARG A 25 14.89 8.83 -38.53
CA ARG A 25 16.29 8.69 -38.10
C ARG A 25 16.35 7.97 -36.75
N PHE A 26 17.16 6.92 -36.69
CA PHE A 26 17.44 6.10 -35.51
C PHE A 26 18.85 6.37 -35.03
N TYR A 27 19.01 6.53 -33.72
CA TYR A 27 20.32 6.48 -33.09
C TYR A 27 20.64 5.04 -32.71
N LEU A 28 21.69 4.46 -33.29
CA LEU A 28 22.06 3.06 -33.05
C LEU A 28 22.94 2.91 -31.81
N GLY A 29 23.83 3.87 -31.55
CA GLY A 29 24.69 3.84 -30.37
C GLY A 29 25.96 4.65 -30.54
N SER A 30 26.82 4.53 -29.52
CA SER A 30 28.20 4.99 -29.55
C SER A 30 29.12 3.78 -29.39
N PHE A 31 30.10 3.66 -30.29
CA PHE A 31 31.01 2.54 -30.41
C PHE A 31 32.46 2.99 -30.19
N ASN A 32 33.35 2.05 -29.87
CA ASN A 32 34.75 2.37 -29.57
C ASN A 32 35.62 2.39 -30.83
N SER A 33 35.18 1.73 -31.90
CA SER A 33 35.87 1.73 -33.19
C SER A 33 34.93 2.15 -34.33
N LYS A 34 35.53 2.68 -35.41
CA LYS A 34 34.82 3.01 -36.65
C LYS A 34 34.26 1.77 -37.33
N ASP A 35 34.95 0.63 -37.20
CA ASP A 35 34.54 -0.64 -37.79
C ASP A 35 33.29 -1.19 -37.11
N GLU A 36 33.25 -1.22 -35.77
CA GLU A 36 32.03 -1.56 -35.00
C GLU A 36 30.85 -0.65 -35.36
N ALA A 37 31.11 0.66 -35.45
CA ALA A 37 30.10 1.65 -35.81
C ALA A 37 29.53 1.43 -37.21
N THR A 38 30.37 1.00 -38.15
CA THR A 38 29.99 0.71 -39.54
C THR A 38 29.25 -0.62 -39.61
N GLN A 39 29.72 -1.65 -38.90
CA GLN A 39 29.05 -2.95 -38.80
C GLN A 39 27.64 -2.81 -38.22
N ALA A 40 27.46 -2.06 -37.13
CA ALA A 40 26.14 -1.80 -36.56
C ALA A 40 25.18 -1.12 -37.56
N ALA A 41 25.69 -0.23 -38.43
CA ALA A 41 24.90 0.39 -39.48
C ALA A 41 24.51 -0.59 -40.59
N GLN A 42 25.39 -1.52 -40.94
CA GLN A 42 25.13 -2.58 -41.92
C GLN A 42 24.10 -3.58 -41.39
N GLU A 43 24.23 -4.01 -40.13
CA GLU A 43 23.26 -4.88 -39.47
C GLU A 43 21.86 -4.21 -39.41
N ALA A 44 21.79 -2.92 -39.08
CA ALA A 44 20.54 -2.17 -39.12
C ALA A 44 19.91 -2.09 -40.53
N TYR A 45 20.75 -1.96 -41.57
CA TYR A 45 20.30 -1.99 -42.96
C TYR A 45 19.72 -3.36 -43.32
N GLN A 46 20.43 -4.45 -42.99
CA GLN A 46 19.97 -5.82 -43.23
C GLN A 46 18.63 -6.09 -42.54
N ILE A 47 18.51 -5.74 -41.25
CA ILE A 47 17.26 -5.93 -40.49
C ILE A 47 16.07 -5.26 -41.18
N THR A 48 16.25 -4.02 -41.63
CA THR A 48 15.14 -3.22 -42.19
C THR A 48 14.80 -3.55 -43.64
N HIS A 49 15.68 -4.22 -44.38
CA HIS A 49 15.48 -4.58 -45.80
C HIS A 49 15.36 -6.09 -46.04
N SER A 50 15.24 -6.88 -44.97
CA SER A 50 15.01 -8.33 -45.03
C SER A 50 13.82 -8.72 -44.16
N ASN A 51 13.28 -9.92 -44.39
CA ASN A 51 12.20 -10.50 -43.58
C ASN A 51 12.74 -11.36 -42.43
N ILE A 52 13.85 -10.96 -41.81
CA ILE A 52 14.42 -11.69 -40.68
C ILE A 52 13.52 -11.47 -39.45
N ASN A 53 13.20 -12.56 -38.75
CA ASN A 53 12.44 -12.54 -37.50
C ASN A 53 13.36 -12.27 -36.29
N LEU A 54 12.79 -11.67 -35.24
CA LEU A 54 13.52 -11.32 -34.02
C LEU A 54 14.31 -12.49 -33.42
N GLU A 55 13.70 -13.68 -33.33
CA GLU A 55 14.30 -14.91 -32.80
C GLU A 55 15.50 -15.42 -33.62
N LYS A 56 15.54 -15.09 -34.91
CA LYS A 56 16.60 -15.52 -35.85
C LYS A 56 17.66 -14.45 -36.05
N THR A 57 17.52 -13.30 -35.41
CA THR A 57 18.44 -12.17 -35.58
C THR A 57 19.56 -12.30 -34.58
N ASN A 58 20.78 -12.50 -35.07
CA ASN A 58 21.99 -12.39 -34.28
C ASN A 58 22.81 -11.22 -34.82
N CYS A 59 23.07 -10.24 -33.97
CA CYS A 59 23.86 -9.06 -34.29
C CYS A 59 25.04 -8.99 -33.35
N GLU A 60 26.23 -8.73 -33.89
CA GLU A 60 27.45 -8.65 -33.10
C GLU A 60 27.68 -7.23 -32.61
N ALA A 61 27.49 -6.24 -33.49
CA ALA A 61 27.77 -4.85 -33.18
C ALA A 61 26.52 -4.10 -32.68
N LEU A 62 25.35 -4.34 -33.28
CA LEU A 62 24.12 -3.62 -32.98
C LEU A 62 23.50 -4.10 -31.65
N PRO A 63 23.29 -3.21 -30.67
CA PRO A 63 22.68 -3.60 -29.41
C PRO A 63 21.28 -4.18 -29.59
N PHE A 64 20.97 -5.27 -28.86
CA PHE A 64 19.71 -6.01 -28.99
C PHE A 64 18.46 -5.13 -28.85
N ASN A 65 18.46 -4.14 -27.96
CA ASN A 65 17.33 -3.22 -27.83
C ASN A 65 17.06 -2.42 -29.11
N LYS A 66 18.10 -2.13 -29.91
CA LYS A 66 17.96 -1.45 -31.21
C LYS A 66 17.43 -2.40 -32.27
N VAL A 67 17.85 -3.67 -32.24
CA VAL A 67 17.29 -4.73 -33.09
C VAL A 67 15.77 -4.79 -32.94
N VAL A 68 15.27 -4.92 -31.70
CA VAL A 68 13.82 -4.96 -31.41
C VAL A 68 13.11 -3.73 -31.96
N ILE A 69 13.64 -2.53 -31.72
CA ILE A 69 13.02 -1.27 -32.15
C ILE A 69 12.95 -1.18 -33.69
N LEU A 70 14.00 -1.59 -34.40
CA LEU A 70 14.05 -1.56 -35.85
C LEU A 70 13.09 -2.58 -36.46
N ILE A 71 13.05 -3.81 -35.93
CA ILE A 71 12.12 -4.86 -36.38
C ILE A 71 10.68 -4.41 -36.13
N ASN A 72 10.36 -3.88 -34.94
CA ASN A 72 9.02 -3.37 -34.67
C ASN A 72 8.62 -2.24 -35.62
N PHE A 73 9.54 -1.31 -35.93
CA PHE A 73 9.23 -0.23 -36.85
C PHE A 73 9.09 -0.70 -38.29
N ARG A 74 9.85 -1.73 -38.71
CA ARG A 74 9.71 -2.39 -40.02
C ARG A 74 8.34 -3.07 -40.15
N ASP A 75 7.98 -3.89 -39.16
CA ASP A 75 6.80 -4.77 -39.21
C ASP A 75 5.50 -4.01 -38.89
N ASN A 76 5.53 -3.17 -37.85
CA ASN A 76 4.33 -2.52 -37.28
C ASN A 76 4.27 -1.01 -37.59
N GLY A 77 5.25 -0.44 -38.30
CA GLY A 77 5.29 0.99 -38.65
C GLY A 77 5.40 1.95 -37.45
N THR A 78 5.54 1.42 -36.23
CA THR A 78 5.44 2.19 -34.99
C THR A 78 6.77 2.25 -34.28
N TYR A 79 7.13 3.42 -33.78
CA TYR A 79 8.39 3.61 -33.06
C TYR A 79 8.19 3.73 -31.56
N PHE A 80 8.98 2.96 -30.82
CA PHE A 80 9.13 3.10 -29.38
C PHE A 80 10.61 3.26 -29.03
N ASN A 81 10.91 4.12 -28.05
CA ASN A 81 12.27 4.23 -27.51
C ASN A 81 12.67 3.00 -26.69
N ASN A 82 11.67 2.30 -26.15
CA ASN A 82 11.83 1.06 -25.40
C ASN A 82 11.77 -0.15 -26.35
N PRO A 83 12.45 -1.26 -26.02
CA PRO A 83 12.50 -2.48 -26.84
C PRO A 83 11.17 -3.23 -26.82
N ILE A 84 10.18 -2.68 -27.53
CA ILE A 84 8.82 -3.18 -27.64
C ILE A 84 8.59 -3.73 -29.04
N TYR A 85 7.97 -4.91 -29.11
CA TYR A 85 7.43 -5.48 -30.32
C TYR A 85 5.91 -5.65 -30.19
N VAL A 86 5.15 -4.98 -31.05
CA VAL A 86 3.67 -5.04 -31.07
C VAL A 86 3.22 -6.30 -31.81
N ARG A 87 2.20 -6.94 -31.26
CA ARG A 87 1.49 -8.09 -31.85
C ARG A 87 0.00 -7.78 -31.84
N ASP A 88 -0.83 -8.66 -32.41
CA ASP A 88 -2.25 -8.37 -32.65
C ASP A 88 -3.03 -8.01 -31.37
N ASN A 89 -2.87 -8.79 -30.29
CA ASN A 89 -3.65 -8.64 -29.05
C ASN A 89 -2.80 -8.32 -27.80
N HIS A 90 -1.49 -8.25 -27.95
CA HIS A 90 -0.55 -8.01 -26.86
C HIS A 90 0.74 -7.42 -27.42
N PHE A 91 1.68 -7.07 -26.55
CA PHE A 91 3.01 -6.69 -26.98
C PHE A 91 4.07 -7.36 -26.10
N SER A 92 5.24 -7.53 -26.70
CA SER A 92 6.43 -8.03 -26.04
C SER A 92 7.31 -6.86 -25.64
N TYR A 93 7.81 -6.87 -24.40
CA TYR A 93 8.84 -5.96 -23.91
C TYR A 93 10.09 -6.78 -23.58
N PHE A 94 11.18 -6.51 -24.26
CA PHE A 94 12.41 -7.27 -24.05
C PHE A 94 13.34 -6.57 -23.06
N ILE A 95 13.77 -7.28 -22.01
CA ILE A 95 14.82 -6.76 -21.11
C ILE A 95 16.19 -7.00 -21.73
N ASN A 96 16.39 -8.18 -22.30
CA ASN A 96 17.54 -8.63 -23.07
C ASN A 96 17.07 -9.72 -24.06
N ASN A 97 18.00 -10.43 -24.68
CA ASN A 97 17.73 -11.52 -25.62
C ASN A 97 17.10 -12.78 -24.98
N GLU A 98 17.12 -12.92 -23.66
CA GLU A 98 16.62 -14.09 -22.92
C GLU A 98 15.28 -13.83 -22.21
N VAL A 99 15.02 -12.58 -21.83
CA VAL A 99 13.87 -12.19 -21.00
C VAL A 99 12.90 -11.34 -21.80
N GLU A 100 11.85 -11.98 -22.30
CA GLU A 100 10.68 -11.38 -22.95
C GLU A 100 9.51 -11.29 -21.96
N LEU A 101 9.01 -10.08 -21.74
CA LEU A 101 7.83 -9.84 -20.92
C LEU A 101 6.61 -9.60 -21.81
N LEU A 102 5.50 -10.30 -21.56
CA LEU A 102 4.27 -10.15 -22.35
C LEU A 102 3.23 -9.34 -21.59
N PHE A 103 2.59 -8.39 -22.27
CA PHE A 103 1.59 -7.49 -21.67
C PHE A 103 0.39 -7.26 -22.58
N ASP A 104 -0.77 -7.04 -21.98
CA ASP A 104 -1.97 -6.60 -22.71
C ASP A 104 -1.78 -5.19 -23.31
N MET A 105 -2.42 -4.94 -24.44
CA MET A 105 -2.33 -3.67 -25.18
C MET A 105 -2.70 -2.44 -24.35
N ILE A 106 -3.57 -2.58 -23.34
CA ILE A 106 -3.95 -1.48 -22.43
C ILE A 106 -2.72 -0.87 -21.69
N HIS A 107 -1.63 -1.62 -21.58
CA HIS A 107 -0.40 -1.16 -20.93
C HIS A 107 0.64 -0.58 -21.90
N LEU A 108 0.41 -0.62 -23.21
CA LEU A 108 1.39 -0.26 -24.24
C LEU A 108 1.90 1.18 -24.08
N PHE A 109 1.01 2.17 -24.02
CA PHE A 109 1.39 3.58 -23.89
C PHE A 109 2.19 3.88 -22.61
N PHE A 110 1.91 3.13 -21.54
CA PHE A 110 2.66 3.30 -20.30
C PHE A 110 4.09 2.78 -20.46
N PHE A 111 4.24 1.54 -20.92
CA PHE A 111 5.55 0.90 -21.05
C PHE A 111 6.35 1.39 -22.26
N SER A 112 5.73 2.04 -23.24
CA SER A 112 6.45 2.77 -24.30
C SER A 112 7.16 4.01 -23.76
N THR A 113 6.64 4.58 -22.67
CA THR A 113 7.15 5.81 -22.04
C THR A 113 8.07 5.48 -20.86
N HIS A 114 7.72 4.48 -20.05
CA HIS A 114 8.43 4.13 -18.83
C HIS A 114 9.31 2.90 -19.05
N LYS A 115 10.63 3.08 -18.92
CA LYS A 115 11.57 1.97 -19.02
C LYS A 115 11.38 0.98 -17.88
N ILE A 116 11.42 -0.31 -18.19
CA ILE A 116 11.44 -1.40 -17.22
C ILE A 116 12.89 -1.68 -16.85
N TYR A 117 13.14 -1.79 -15.55
CA TYR A 117 14.40 -2.20 -14.96
C TYR A 117 14.21 -3.53 -14.25
N GLN A 118 15.25 -4.35 -14.26
CA GLN A 118 15.29 -5.64 -13.58
C GLN A 118 16.29 -5.59 -12.43
N ARG A 119 15.89 -6.09 -11.26
CA ARG A 119 16.77 -6.39 -10.13
C ARG A 119 16.44 -7.79 -9.63
N ASN A 120 17.36 -8.73 -9.85
CA ASN A 120 17.11 -10.17 -9.68
C ASN A 120 15.89 -10.60 -10.53
N GLN A 121 14.87 -11.18 -9.91
CA GLN A 121 13.62 -11.58 -10.58
C GLN A 121 12.52 -10.51 -10.48
N LEU A 122 12.83 -9.31 -9.98
CA LEU A 122 11.86 -8.24 -9.78
C LEU A 122 11.97 -7.18 -10.88
N PHE A 123 10.85 -6.86 -11.50
CA PHE A 123 10.73 -5.81 -12.51
C PHE A 123 10.04 -4.58 -11.97
N TYR A 124 10.56 -3.41 -12.33
CA TYR A 124 10.02 -2.13 -11.88
C TYR A 124 10.21 -1.04 -12.92
N THR A 125 9.39 0.00 -12.78
CA THR A 125 9.52 1.25 -13.53
C THR A 125 9.91 2.37 -12.58
N GLN A 126 10.58 3.39 -13.11
CA GLN A 126 10.87 4.61 -12.38
C GLN A 126 10.07 5.75 -13.02
N HIS A 127 9.28 6.44 -12.20
CA HIS A 127 8.56 7.64 -12.61
C HIS A 127 8.85 8.75 -11.60
N LYS A 128 9.53 9.81 -12.07
CA LYS A 128 10.05 10.91 -11.25
C LYS A 128 10.91 10.38 -10.09
N PHE A 129 10.43 10.52 -8.85
CA PHE A 129 11.10 10.10 -7.63
C PHE A 129 10.56 8.79 -7.04
N THR A 130 9.66 8.10 -7.76
CA THR A 130 9.00 6.89 -7.26
C THR A 130 9.34 5.67 -8.11
N GLN A 131 9.68 4.57 -7.44
CA GLN A 131 9.82 3.26 -8.03
C GLN A 131 8.51 2.49 -7.88
N LEU A 132 7.99 1.95 -8.98
CA LEU A 132 6.77 1.16 -9.00
C LEU A 132 7.04 -0.23 -9.59
N SER A 133 6.80 -1.26 -8.78
CA SER A 133 6.83 -2.65 -9.24
C SER A 133 5.80 -2.89 -10.35
N ILE A 134 6.16 -3.69 -11.36
CA ILE A 134 5.23 -4.11 -12.42
C ILE A 134 4.04 -4.85 -11.83
N LEU A 135 4.28 -5.78 -10.90
CA LEU A 135 3.20 -6.53 -10.24
C LEU A 135 2.21 -5.59 -9.55
N ASN A 136 2.70 -4.57 -8.84
CA ASN A 136 1.85 -3.56 -8.21
C ASN A 136 1.03 -2.78 -9.24
N ARG A 137 1.64 -2.40 -10.36
CA ARG A 137 0.92 -1.76 -11.47
C ARG A 137 -0.21 -2.63 -12.04
N LEU A 138 -0.01 -3.94 -12.05
CA LEU A 138 -1.00 -4.92 -12.52
C LEU A 138 -2.04 -5.28 -11.46
N GLY A 139 -2.05 -4.60 -10.31
CA GLY A 139 -3.03 -4.81 -9.24
C GLY A 139 -2.61 -5.84 -8.18
N ILE A 140 -1.40 -6.40 -8.25
CA ILE A 140 -0.90 -7.32 -7.24
C ILE A 140 -0.35 -6.53 -6.05
N ILE A 141 -0.94 -6.77 -4.89
CA ILE A 141 -0.55 -6.10 -3.64
C ILE A 141 0.93 -6.35 -3.32
N PRO A 142 1.70 -5.31 -2.93
CA PRO A 142 3.05 -5.50 -2.38
C PRO A 142 3.04 -6.53 -1.25
N SER A 143 4.05 -7.39 -1.19
CA SER A 143 4.18 -8.55 -0.29
C SER A 143 3.35 -9.80 -0.65
N SER A 144 2.55 -9.76 -1.72
CA SER A 144 1.88 -10.96 -2.23
C SER A 144 2.89 -11.99 -2.74
N LYS A 145 2.63 -13.27 -2.46
CA LYS A 145 3.48 -14.40 -2.85
C LYS A 145 2.93 -15.12 -4.07
N VAL A 146 3.79 -15.35 -5.06
CA VAL A 146 3.49 -16.25 -6.19
C VAL A 146 3.14 -17.64 -5.67
N ASN A 147 2.23 -18.32 -6.36
CA ASN A 147 1.70 -19.64 -5.99
C ASN A 147 0.91 -19.68 -4.68
N LYS A 148 0.48 -18.53 -4.18
CA LYS A 148 -0.39 -18.41 -3.00
C LYS A 148 -1.41 -17.28 -3.17
N ASP A 149 -0.92 -16.07 -3.35
CA ASP A 149 -1.73 -14.85 -3.43
C ASP A 149 -2.05 -14.47 -4.89
N TYR A 150 -1.26 -14.99 -5.84
CA TYR A 150 -1.50 -14.92 -7.27
C TYR A 150 -0.75 -16.05 -8.01
N PHE A 151 -1.17 -16.35 -9.24
CA PHE A 151 -0.65 -17.45 -10.06
C PHE A 151 -0.46 -17.01 -11.51
N PHE A 152 0.55 -17.58 -12.16
CA PHE A 152 0.69 -17.57 -13.63
C PHE A 152 0.11 -18.88 -14.17
N ILE A 153 -1.00 -18.79 -14.90
CA ILE A 153 -1.80 -19.95 -15.31
C ILE A 153 -1.03 -20.87 -16.26
N ASN A 154 -0.28 -20.30 -17.20
CA ASN A 154 0.52 -21.04 -18.18
C ASN A 154 1.94 -21.42 -17.68
N GLY A 155 2.27 -21.12 -16.43
CA GLY A 155 3.60 -21.37 -15.86
C GLY A 155 4.70 -20.41 -16.30
N ASN A 156 4.47 -19.53 -17.27
CA ASN A 156 5.42 -18.50 -17.69
C ASN A 156 5.34 -17.28 -16.75
N ILE A 157 6.37 -17.11 -15.93
CA ILE A 157 6.49 -16.00 -14.96
C ILE A 157 6.74 -14.62 -15.60
N TYR A 158 6.95 -14.56 -16.91
CA TYR A 158 7.13 -13.33 -17.68
C TYR A 158 5.91 -12.97 -18.52
N ASP A 159 4.87 -13.80 -18.53
CA ASP A 159 3.61 -13.50 -19.19
C ASP A 159 2.66 -12.81 -18.22
N PHE A 160 2.66 -11.48 -18.27
CA PHE A 160 1.87 -10.59 -17.40
C PHE A 160 0.51 -10.22 -17.99
N ARG A 161 0.06 -10.91 -19.05
CA ARG A 161 -1.28 -10.69 -19.60
C ARG A 161 -2.34 -11.09 -18.59
N LYS A 162 -3.46 -10.38 -18.58
CA LYS A 162 -4.57 -10.55 -17.63
C LYS A 162 -5.10 -11.99 -17.62
N ASP A 163 -5.22 -12.60 -18.80
CA ASP A 163 -5.73 -13.97 -18.93
C ASP A 163 -4.77 -15.01 -18.34
N ASN A 164 -3.50 -14.66 -18.18
CA ASN A 164 -2.50 -15.51 -17.56
C ASN A 164 -2.31 -15.22 -16.06
N LEU A 165 -2.64 -14.02 -15.59
CA LEU A 165 -2.37 -13.55 -14.24
C LEU A 165 -3.62 -13.68 -13.35
N LYS A 166 -3.72 -14.79 -12.62
CA LYS A 166 -4.82 -15.02 -11.66
C LYS A 166 -4.48 -14.44 -10.29
N ILE A 167 -5.12 -13.33 -9.92
CA ILE A 167 -4.97 -12.71 -8.61
C ILE A 167 -5.99 -13.32 -7.64
N ILE A 168 -5.53 -13.86 -6.52
CA ILE A 168 -6.38 -14.40 -5.44
C ILE A 168 -6.58 -13.35 -4.35
N LYS A 169 -5.54 -12.55 -4.06
CA LYS A 169 -5.55 -11.52 -3.03
C LYS A 169 -5.71 -10.14 -3.63
N ASN A 170 -6.95 -9.63 -3.64
CA ASN A 170 -7.24 -8.30 -4.20
C ASN A 170 -7.08 -7.16 -3.19
N TYR A 171 -7.17 -7.46 -1.88
CA TYR A 171 -7.18 -6.45 -0.82
C TYR A 171 -6.17 -6.71 0.31
N PHE A 172 -5.61 -5.63 0.85
CA PHE A 172 -4.78 -5.64 2.04
C PHE A 172 -5.55 -6.22 3.22
N GLY A 173 -4.91 -7.13 3.95
CA GLY A 173 -5.46 -7.73 5.16
C GLY A 173 -6.63 -8.70 4.94
N VAL A 174 -7.08 -8.92 3.69
CA VAL A 174 -8.21 -9.81 3.38
C VAL A 174 -7.70 -11.19 2.97
N SER A 175 -8.36 -12.23 3.48
CA SER A 175 -8.09 -13.63 3.16
C SER A 175 -9.40 -14.42 3.04
N THR A 176 -9.43 -15.40 2.15
CA THR A 176 -10.58 -16.29 1.97
C THR A 176 -10.58 -17.40 3.03
N LEU A 177 -11.77 -17.75 3.49
CA LEU A 177 -12.05 -18.87 4.39
C LEU A 177 -13.19 -19.70 3.80
N GLN A 178 -13.00 -21.01 3.71
CA GLN A 178 -14.08 -21.93 3.41
C GLN A 178 -14.65 -22.46 4.72
N LYS A 179 -15.96 -22.32 4.92
CA LYS A 179 -16.68 -22.87 6.07
C LYS A 179 -18.08 -23.33 5.64
N ASP A 180 -18.41 -24.59 5.90
CA ASP A 180 -19.74 -25.15 5.62
C ASP A 180 -20.20 -24.92 4.16
N GLU A 181 -19.32 -25.20 3.19
CA GLU A 181 -19.50 -24.94 1.74
C GLU A 181 -19.72 -23.47 1.34
N LYS A 182 -19.69 -22.54 2.30
CA LYS A 182 -19.77 -21.11 2.07
C LYS A 182 -18.39 -20.46 2.15
N THR A 183 -18.15 -19.53 1.24
CA THR A 183 -16.94 -18.70 1.24
C THR A 183 -17.17 -17.46 2.09
N TYR A 184 -16.28 -17.25 3.05
CA TYR A 184 -16.22 -16.05 3.88
C TYR A 184 -14.87 -15.35 3.70
N TYR A 185 -14.82 -14.08 4.10
CA TYR A 185 -13.64 -13.24 3.96
C TYR A 185 -13.22 -12.71 5.33
N ARG A 186 -12.04 -13.12 5.78
CA ARG A 186 -11.47 -12.67 7.06
C ARG A 186 -10.57 -11.47 6.84
N THR A 187 -10.82 -10.43 7.62
CA THR A 187 -9.99 -9.23 7.68
C THR A 187 -9.05 -9.31 8.87
N THR A 188 -7.78 -9.05 8.60
CA THR A 188 -6.70 -8.98 9.58
C THR A 188 -5.91 -7.70 9.41
N ILE A 189 -5.33 -7.22 10.50
CA ILE A 189 -4.41 -6.08 10.50
C ILE A 189 -3.14 -6.47 11.24
N SER A 190 -1.99 -6.14 10.65
CA SER A 190 -0.68 -6.43 11.23
C SER A 190 -0.20 -5.24 12.04
N MET A 191 -0.19 -5.37 13.37
CA MET A 191 0.26 -4.37 14.35
C MET A 191 1.03 -5.07 15.48
N PRO A 192 2.36 -4.95 15.52
CA PRO A 192 3.34 -6.00 15.92
C PRO A 192 2.93 -7.48 15.78
N ASN A 193 1.74 -7.84 16.26
CA ASN A 193 1.04 -9.10 16.07
C ASN A 193 -0.08 -8.95 15.02
N THR A 194 -0.52 -10.07 14.45
CA THR A 194 -1.67 -10.07 13.54
C THR A 194 -2.97 -10.16 14.34
N VAL A 195 -3.84 -9.16 14.20
CA VAL A 195 -5.14 -9.11 14.89
C VAL A 195 -6.27 -9.31 13.88
N VAL A 196 -7.30 -10.06 14.28
CA VAL A 196 -8.50 -10.26 13.46
C VAL A 196 -9.44 -9.09 13.67
N VAL A 197 -9.75 -8.40 12.59
CA VAL A 197 -10.72 -7.30 12.56
C VAL A 197 -12.14 -7.85 12.47
N GLY A 198 -12.37 -8.90 11.69
CA GLY A 198 -13.69 -9.49 11.49
C GLY A 198 -13.71 -10.57 10.44
N THR A 199 -14.90 -11.12 10.19
CA THR A 199 -15.18 -12.08 9.11
C THR A 199 -16.49 -11.69 8.47
N TYR A 200 -16.50 -11.62 7.13
CA TYR A 200 -17.54 -10.98 6.33
C TYR A 200 -17.97 -11.89 5.19
N GLU A 201 -19.18 -11.67 4.66
CA GLU A 201 -19.74 -12.49 3.58
C GLU A 201 -19.23 -12.09 2.20
N SER A 202 -18.81 -10.84 2.04
CA SER A 202 -18.20 -10.36 0.79
C SER A 202 -16.77 -9.85 0.98
N GLU A 203 -15.97 -10.02 -0.07
CA GLU A 203 -14.61 -9.50 -0.14
C GLU A 203 -14.59 -7.96 0.03
N ILE A 204 -15.61 -7.30 -0.53
CA ILE A 204 -15.82 -5.85 -0.45
C ILE A 204 -16.00 -5.40 0.99
N GLN A 205 -16.90 -6.04 1.73
CA GLN A 205 -17.12 -5.74 3.15
C GLN A 205 -15.85 -5.97 3.96
N ALA A 206 -15.10 -7.04 3.68
CA ALA A 206 -13.82 -7.31 4.33
C ALA A 206 -12.76 -6.23 4.04
N ALA A 207 -12.69 -5.74 2.81
CA ALA A 207 -11.79 -4.65 2.41
C ALA A 207 -12.16 -3.32 3.05
N ILE A 208 -13.46 -3.00 3.14
CA ILE A 208 -13.99 -1.82 3.83
C ILE A 208 -13.72 -1.91 5.33
N ALA A 209 -13.91 -3.08 5.94
CA ALA A 209 -13.60 -3.32 7.35
C ALA A 209 -12.13 -3.07 7.67
N TYR A 210 -11.23 -3.42 6.74
CA TYR A 210 -9.80 -3.14 6.88
C TYR A 210 -9.54 -1.62 6.91
N ASN A 211 -10.13 -0.86 5.99
CA ASN A 211 -10.00 0.61 5.97
C ASN A 211 -10.58 1.24 7.24
N LYS A 212 -11.77 0.78 7.66
CA LYS A 212 -12.42 1.22 8.90
C LYS A 212 -11.55 0.93 10.14
N ALA A 213 -10.89 -0.22 10.19
CA ALA A 213 -9.94 -0.55 11.25
C ALA A 213 -8.71 0.36 11.26
N LEU A 214 -8.16 0.74 10.09
CA LEU A 214 -7.05 1.69 10.01
C LEU A 214 -7.42 3.07 10.57
N ILE A 215 -8.59 3.59 10.19
CA ILE A 215 -9.11 4.85 10.69
C ILE A 215 -9.30 4.78 12.21
N PHE A 216 -9.94 3.71 12.70
CA PHE A 216 -10.13 3.48 14.13
C PHE A 216 -8.81 3.47 14.92
N LEU A 217 -7.78 2.79 14.42
CA LEU A 217 -6.47 2.75 15.06
C LEU A 217 -5.80 4.13 15.06
N LYS A 218 -5.90 4.86 13.95
CA LYS A 218 -5.38 6.23 13.83
C LYS A 218 -6.06 7.17 14.84
N GLU A 219 -7.38 7.08 15.01
CA GLU A 219 -8.13 7.83 16.02
C GLU A 219 -7.71 7.49 17.45
N LYS A 220 -7.22 6.27 17.69
CA LYS A 220 -6.64 5.85 18.97
C LYS A 220 -5.17 6.24 19.15
N GLY A 221 -4.59 7.00 18.22
CA GLY A 221 -3.19 7.44 18.28
C GLY A 221 -2.18 6.36 17.92
N VAL A 222 -2.61 5.28 17.25
CA VAL A 222 -1.71 4.23 16.78
C VAL A 222 -1.13 4.64 15.43
N GLU A 223 0.18 4.86 15.38
CA GLU A 223 0.89 5.13 14.12
C GLU A 223 1.01 3.87 13.27
N THR A 224 0.67 3.96 11.99
CA THR A 224 0.79 2.85 11.04
C THR A 224 1.22 3.34 9.65
N LYS A 225 2.07 2.55 8.98
CA LYS A 225 2.46 2.74 7.57
C LYS A 225 1.55 1.97 6.61
N ALA A 226 0.54 1.28 7.12
CA ALA A 226 -0.41 0.52 6.31
C ALA A 226 -1.19 1.46 5.38
N LYS A 227 -1.40 1.00 4.15
CA LYS A 227 -2.19 1.72 3.14
C LYS A 227 -3.61 1.21 3.13
N GLU A 228 -4.54 2.11 2.86
CA GLU A 228 -5.95 1.78 2.65
C GLU A 228 -6.15 1.03 1.32
N ASN A 229 -7.16 0.15 1.30
CA ASN A 229 -7.65 -0.50 0.11
C ASN A 229 -8.40 0.50 -0.78
N ASN A 230 -8.08 0.50 -2.07
CA ASN A 230 -8.88 1.17 -3.09
C ASN A 230 -9.89 0.19 -3.68
N ILE A 231 -11.17 0.57 -3.73
CA ILE A 231 -12.27 -0.26 -4.23
C ILE A 231 -12.86 0.42 -5.46
N PRO A 232 -12.28 0.20 -6.66
CA PRO A 232 -12.51 1.07 -7.82
C PRO A 232 -13.92 0.98 -8.42
N TYR A 233 -14.69 -0.05 -8.08
CA TYR A 233 -16.05 -0.26 -8.58
C TYR A 233 -17.15 0.30 -7.67
N LEU A 234 -16.79 0.99 -6.58
CA LEU A 234 -17.75 1.70 -5.74
C LEU A 234 -17.66 3.20 -5.97
N THR A 235 -18.82 3.84 -6.15
CA THR A 235 -18.93 5.29 -6.00
C THR A 235 -18.71 5.68 -4.54
N LYS A 236 -18.35 6.94 -4.29
CA LYS A 236 -18.20 7.46 -2.93
C LYS A 236 -19.45 7.21 -2.06
N LYS A 237 -20.64 7.42 -2.63
CA LYS A 237 -21.91 7.21 -1.93
C LYS A 237 -22.13 5.75 -1.53
N GLU A 238 -21.83 4.80 -2.42
CA GLU A 238 -21.94 3.36 -2.14
C GLU A 238 -20.92 2.91 -1.10
N TYR A 239 -19.68 3.42 -1.21
CA TYR A 239 -18.65 3.15 -0.22
C TYR A 239 -19.06 3.63 1.16
N ASP A 240 -19.54 4.88 1.29
CA ASP A 240 -19.96 5.46 2.57
C ASP A 240 -21.12 4.65 3.19
N ALA A 241 -22.10 4.24 2.38
CA ALA A 241 -23.21 3.41 2.84
C ALA A 241 -22.73 2.05 3.40
N LEU A 242 -21.86 1.35 2.68
CA LEU A 242 -21.29 0.08 3.14
C LEU A 242 -20.38 0.29 4.36
N TYR A 243 -19.61 1.38 4.40
CA TYR A 243 -18.75 1.72 5.54
C TYR A 243 -19.54 1.87 6.84
N HIS A 244 -20.74 2.47 6.78
CA HIS A 244 -21.63 2.58 7.93
C HIS A 244 -22.22 1.23 8.35
N GLN A 245 -22.55 0.34 7.41
CA GLN A 245 -23.11 -0.98 7.69
C GLN A 245 -22.09 -2.00 8.22
N VAL A 246 -20.83 -1.89 7.80
CA VAL A 246 -19.78 -2.84 8.19
C VAL A 246 -19.41 -2.67 9.66
N GLU A 247 -19.63 -3.70 10.47
CA GLU A 247 -19.22 -3.71 11.87
C GLU A 247 -17.83 -4.35 12.06
N LEU A 248 -17.06 -3.84 13.00
CA LEU A 248 -15.79 -4.44 13.42
C LEU A 248 -16.06 -5.42 14.55
N SER A 249 -15.28 -6.51 14.62
CA SER A 249 -15.43 -7.52 15.66
C SER A 249 -15.34 -6.88 17.05
N PRO A 250 -16.22 -7.24 18.01
CA PRO A 250 -16.10 -6.81 19.40
C PRO A 250 -14.80 -7.22 20.08
N LYS A 251 -14.06 -8.20 19.52
CA LYS A 251 -12.71 -8.56 19.98
C LYS A 251 -11.64 -7.58 19.49
N PHE A 252 -11.88 -6.94 18.34
CA PHE A 252 -11.01 -5.91 17.79
C PHE A 252 -11.27 -4.55 18.45
N MET A 253 -12.55 -4.23 18.67
CA MET A 253 -12.91 -3.03 19.42
C MET A 253 -12.59 -3.24 20.91
N PRO A 254 -11.84 -2.35 21.57
CA PRO A 254 -11.71 -2.40 23.02
C PRO A 254 -13.12 -2.34 23.62
N HIS A 255 -13.38 -3.12 24.68
CA HIS A 255 -14.65 -3.07 25.39
C HIS A 255 -15.05 -1.61 25.64
N GLN A 256 -16.07 -1.15 24.92
CA GLN A 256 -16.76 0.05 25.32
C GLN A 256 -17.43 -0.31 26.64
N ASN A 257 -16.83 0.13 27.75
CA ASN A 257 -17.55 0.10 29.00
C ASN A 257 -18.83 0.90 28.77
N ASN A 258 -19.96 0.21 28.67
CA ASN A 258 -21.32 0.75 28.68
C ASN A 258 -21.63 1.37 30.06
N ASN A 259 -20.73 2.19 30.59
CA ASN A 259 -21.07 3.10 31.66
C ASN A 259 -21.82 4.23 30.99
N GLN A 260 -23.14 4.31 31.21
CA GLN A 260 -24.04 5.39 30.77
C GLN A 260 -23.55 6.82 31.06
N THR A 261 -22.44 6.97 31.78
CA THR A 261 -21.87 8.23 32.24
C THR A 261 -20.58 8.62 31.52
N SER A 262 -19.99 7.77 30.67
CA SER A 262 -18.70 7.98 29.95
C SER A 262 -17.47 8.28 30.84
N TYR A 263 -17.63 8.40 32.16
CA TYR A 263 -16.60 8.81 33.11
C TYR A 263 -16.26 7.69 34.10
N LYS A 264 -14.96 7.46 34.32
CA LYS A 264 -14.44 6.50 35.30
C LYS A 264 -14.87 6.88 36.71
N GLY A 265 -15.34 5.89 37.46
CA GLY A 265 -15.77 6.05 38.85
C GLY A 265 -17.10 6.77 39.04
N VAL A 266 -17.87 6.97 37.96
CA VAL A 266 -19.18 7.63 37.98
C VAL A 266 -20.29 6.62 37.65
N THR A 267 -21.26 6.49 38.53
CA THR A 267 -22.39 5.56 38.38
C THR A 267 -23.73 6.31 38.48
N PRO A 268 -24.71 6.07 37.60
CA PRO A 268 -26.06 6.66 37.73
C PRO A 268 -26.71 6.28 39.07
N HIS A 269 -27.51 7.20 39.62
CA HIS A 269 -28.31 7.02 40.83
C HIS A 269 -29.67 7.69 40.63
N PRO A 270 -30.77 7.21 41.26
CA PRO A 270 -32.10 7.83 41.08
C PRO A 270 -32.16 9.35 41.34
N SER A 271 -31.27 9.85 42.20
CA SER A 271 -31.16 11.27 42.56
C SER A 271 -29.91 11.99 41.99
N GLY A 272 -29.24 11.40 40.99
CA GLY A 272 -28.10 12.04 40.31
C GLY A 272 -27.00 11.05 39.89
N PHE A 273 -25.74 11.41 40.17
CA PHE A 273 -24.57 10.64 39.76
C PHE A 273 -23.63 10.42 40.95
N ARG A 274 -23.37 9.16 41.27
CA ARG A 274 -22.47 8.73 42.35
C ARG A 274 -21.03 8.75 41.86
N ALA A 275 -20.14 9.45 42.56
CA ALA A 275 -18.70 9.39 42.35
C ALA A 275 -18.04 8.47 43.38
N SER A 276 -17.13 7.60 42.92
CA SER A 276 -16.39 6.69 43.79
C SER A 276 -15.01 6.35 43.24
N ILE A 277 -14.05 6.08 44.13
CA ILE A 277 -12.67 5.76 43.76
C ILE A 277 -12.15 4.56 44.56
N GLY A 278 -11.35 3.71 43.91
CA GLY A 278 -10.69 2.59 44.59
C GLY A 278 -9.42 3.03 45.33
N TYR A 279 -9.30 2.65 46.61
CA TYR A 279 -8.13 2.85 47.45
C TYR A 279 -7.98 1.70 48.45
N LYS A 280 -6.78 1.10 48.57
CA LYS A 280 -6.48 -0.04 49.47
C LYS A 280 -7.55 -1.16 49.43
N SER A 281 -7.89 -1.60 48.22
CA SER A 281 -8.93 -2.63 47.96
C SER A 281 -10.35 -2.29 48.42
N LYS A 282 -10.62 -1.02 48.75
CA LYS A 282 -11.96 -0.51 49.09
C LYS A 282 -12.43 0.51 48.08
N GLN A 283 -13.73 0.58 47.85
CA GLN A 283 -14.37 1.62 47.05
C GLN A 283 -14.83 2.76 47.95
N ILE A 284 -14.16 3.91 47.85
CA ILE A 284 -14.49 5.11 48.61
C ILE A 284 -15.58 5.88 47.86
N TYR A 285 -16.69 6.16 48.54
CA TYR A 285 -17.74 7.05 48.06
C TYR A 285 -17.33 8.52 48.25
N LEU A 286 -17.32 9.28 47.18
CA LEU A 286 -16.90 10.70 47.16
C LEU A 286 -18.12 11.64 47.25
N GLY A 287 -19.28 11.19 46.79
CA GLY A 287 -20.52 11.96 46.87
C GLY A 287 -21.52 11.62 45.77
N LEU A 288 -22.71 12.20 45.92
CA LEU A 288 -23.77 12.24 44.92
C LEU A 288 -23.79 13.65 44.33
N TYR A 289 -23.85 13.73 43.00
CA TYR A 289 -23.76 14.97 42.25
C TYR A 289 -24.91 15.10 41.26
N PRO A 290 -25.35 16.33 40.93
CA PRO A 290 -26.47 16.54 40.02
C PRO A 290 -26.14 16.17 38.57
N THR A 291 -24.86 16.16 38.18
CA THR A 291 -24.43 15.82 36.80
C THR A 291 -23.27 14.83 36.80
N ALA A 292 -23.18 14.03 35.73
CA ALA A 292 -22.07 13.11 35.51
C ALA A 292 -20.72 13.85 35.46
N LEU A 293 -20.71 15.05 34.87
CA LEU A 293 -19.54 15.94 34.81
C LEU A 293 -19.04 16.32 36.21
N ARG A 294 -19.94 16.70 37.13
CA ARG A 294 -19.58 17.03 38.53
C ARG A 294 -19.02 15.83 39.27
N ALA A 295 -19.63 14.65 39.09
CA ALA A 295 -19.12 13.41 39.67
C ALA A 295 -17.73 13.03 39.11
N ALA A 296 -17.48 13.28 37.82
CA ALA A 296 -16.19 13.04 37.18
C ALA A 296 -15.10 14.00 37.67
N GLN A 297 -15.43 15.27 37.87
CA GLN A 297 -14.52 16.26 38.47
C GLN A 297 -14.15 15.87 39.92
N ALA A 298 -15.11 15.36 40.68
CA ALA A 298 -14.85 14.85 42.02
C ALA A 298 -13.91 13.63 42.02
N TYR A 299 -14.10 12.70 41.07
CA TYR A 299 -13.17 11.59 40.85
C TYR A 299 -11.75 12.08 40.49
N ASN A 300 -11.63 13.07 39.61
CA ASN A 300 -10.34 13.64 39.20
C ASN A 300 -9.58 14.22 40.38
N LEU A 301 -10.26 14.98 41.24
CA LEU A 301 -9.66 15.58 42.42
C LEU A 301 -9.21 14.51 43.43
N ALA A 302 -10.05 13.50 43.71
CA ALA A 302 -9.67 12.38 44.57
C ALA A 302 -8.48 11.58 44.01
N SER A 303 -8.47 11.32 42.70
CA SER A 303 -7.36 10.64 42.00
C SER A 303 -6.06 11.43 42.11
N TYR A 304 -6.13 12.76 42.00
CA TYR A 304 -4.99 13.65 42.18
C TYR A 304 -4.46 13.63 43.62
N LEU A 305 -5.35 13.69 44.62
CA LEU A 305 -4.95 13.62 46.04
C LEU A 305 -4.29 12.28 46.39
N LEU A 306 -4.78 11.17 45.82
CA LEU A 306 -4.25 9.84 46.10
C LEU A 306 -2.95 9.51 45.33
N LYS A 307 -2.82 9.97 44.09
CA LYS A 307 -1.80 9.48 43.14
C LYS A 307 -0.98 10.60 42.49
N GLY A 308 -1.22 11.86 42.86
CA GLY A 308 -0.57 13.04 42.31
C GLY A 308 -0.66 13.10 40.79
N GLN A 309 0.48 13.34 40.15
CA GLN A 309 0.58 13.43 38.68
C GLN A 309 0.30 12.11 37.95
N LYS A 310 0.49 10.97 38.62
CA LYS A 310 0.33 9.62 38.05
C LYS A 310 -1.12 9.10 38.07
N GLY A 311 -2.05 9.85 38.68
CA GLY A 311 -3.47 9.49 38.73
C GLY A 311 -4.17 9.69 37.39
N TYR A 312 -5.05 8.74 37.02
CA TYR A 312 -5.94 8.90 35.86
C TYR A 312 -6.91 10.07 36.08
N ARG A 313 -7.20 10.83 35.02
CA ARG A 313 -8.25 11.86 35.00
C ARG A 313 -9.22 11.64 33.84
N ASN A 314 -10.50 11.77 34.14
CA ASN A 314 -11.57 11.92 33.18
C ASN A 314 -11.40 13.23 32.38
N PRO A 315 -11.74 13.25 31.07
CA PRO A 315 -11.63 14.44 30.23
C PRO A 315 -12.76 15.43 30.55
N THR A 316 -12.56 16.30 31.55
CA THR A 316 -13.53 17.32 31.99
C THR A 316 -12.98 18.73 31.79
N SER A 317 -13.85 19.72 31.57
CA SER A 317 -13.49 21.15 31.55
C SER A 317 -14.43 21.94 32.48
N PRO A 318 -13.92 22.59 33.55
CA PRO A 318 -12.54 22.51 34.07
C PRO A 318 -12.17 21.09 34.55
N LEU A 319 -10.87 20.81 34.64
CA LEU A 319 -10.34 19.49 35.03
C LEU A 319 -10.67 19.13 36.49
N PHE A 320 -10.61 20.13 37.36
CA PHE A 320 -10.93 20.03 38.78
C PHE A 320 -12.06 20.98 39.13
N ASN A 321 -12.78 20.63 40.19
CA ASN A 321 -13.75 21.52 40.82
C ASN A 321 -13.47 21.56 42.32
N PHE A 322 -12.83 22.63 42.77
CA PHE A 322 -12.37 22.75 44.15
C PHE A 322 -13.50 23.06 45.15
N LYS A 323 -14.74 23.30 44.69
CA LYS A 323 -15.89 23.48 45.58
C LYS A 323 -16.17 22.25 46.45
N ASP A 324 -15.80 21.07 45.97
CA ASP A 324 -16.02 19.78 46.65
C ASP A 324 -14.76 19.27 47.37
N GLU A 325 -13.67 20.05 47.42
CA GLU A 325 -12.36 19.62 47.91
C GLU A 325 -12.37 19.14 49.35
N LEU A 326 -12.92 19.94 50.27
CA LEU A 326 -13.00 19.58 51.69
C LEU A 326 -13.77 18.27 51.91
N LYS A 327 -14.89 18.09 51.19
CA LYS A 327 -15.72 16.88 51.26
C LYS A 327 -14.95 15.66 50.77
N ILE A 328 -14.18 15.79 49.68
CA ILE A 328 -13.38 14.70 49.12
C ILE A 328 -12.24 14.34 50.08
N ILE A 329 -11.54 15.33 50.63
CA ILE A 329 -10.48 15.13 51.62
C ILE A 329 -11.01 14.34 52.82
N GLN A 330 -12.13 14.78 53.41
CA GLN A 330 -12.76 14.09 54.53
C GLN A 330 -13.14 12.64 54.19
N ALA A 331 -13.68 12.40 52.98
CA ALA A 331 -14.02 11.05 52.53
C ALA A 331 -12.78 10.14 52.39
N LEU A 332 -11.66 10.68 51.92
CA LEU A 332 -10.40 9.95 51.81
C LEU A 332 -9.78 9.69 53.19
N GLU A 333 -9.75 10.71 54.06
CA GLU A 333 -9.20 10.62 55.43
C GLU A 333 -9.93 9.58 56.27
N LYS A 334 -11.27 9.57 56.22
CA LYS A 334 -12.10 8.55 56.86
C LYS A 334 -11.76 7.13 56.41
N ASN A 335 -11.18 6.98 55.21
CA ASN A 335 -10.77 5.70 54.63
C ASN A 335 -9.25 5.46 54.71
N GLY A 336 -8.56 6.15 55.64
CA GLY A 336 -7.16 5.88 55.97
C GLY A 336 -6.17 6.42 54.94
N TRP A 337 -6.55 7.45 54.20
CA TRP A 337 -5.61 8.35 53.52
C TRP A 337 -5.14 9.40 54.53
N GLN A 338 -3.85 9.72 54.53
CA GLN A 338 -3.31 10.82 55.30
C GLN A 338 -2.72 11.81 54.32
N ARG A 339 -2.98 13.09 54.53
CA ARG A 339 -2.32 14.14 53.77
C ARG A 339 -0.84 14.08 54.13
N ASN A 340 0.03 13.89 53.14
CA ASN A 340 1.46 13.95 53.39
C ASN A 340 1.77 15.32 54.00
N SER A 341 2.17 15.36 55.27
CA SER A 341 2.74 16.53 55.92
C SER A 341 3.98 16.90 55.10
N SER A 342 3.89 18.00 54.35
CA SER A 342 5.07 18.65 53.78
C SER A 342 5.57 19.65 54.80
#